data_AF-A0A974S8S1-F1
#
_entry.id   AF-A0A974S8S1-F1
#
_cell.length_a   1.000
_cell.length_b   1.000
_cell.length_c   1.000
_cell.angle_alpha   90.00
_cell.angle_beta   90.00
_cell.angle_gamma   90.00
#
_symmetry.space_group_name_H-M   'P 1'
#
loop_
_entity.id
_entity.type
_entity.pdbx_description
1 polymer ?
#
loop_
_entity_poly.entity_id
_entity_poly.type
_entity_poly.pdbx_seq_one_letter_code
_entity_poly.pdbx_strand_id
1 'polypeptide(L)'
;MASRLAIYHPSGQFNLVNNPFGKDVANLELFRALSAHGGFDQVTFLSQASISDADLRQGLLGTPRRHGPDQQQPAGPGVVAQSGVMLRGTPALSDISWLRRRAVGDRAYSLMGLVHTLAPPALRADMATAVTSPIQPWDALICTSPSVQDALNQMFDAWSGFSPTASAGRRTPSPTCR
;
A
#
# COMPACT_ATOMS: atom_id res chain seq x y z
N MET A 1 9.14 -7.18 -15.14
CA MET A 1 8.00 -6.69 -14.34
C MET A 1 7.79 -7.65 -13.19
N ALA A 2 7.31 -7.20 -12.04
CA ALA A 2 6.96 -8.12 -10.96
C ALA A 2 5.80 -9.02 -11.42
N SER A 3 5.99 -10.34 -11.40
CA SER A 3 4.94 -11.31 -11.74
C SER A 3 3.98 -11.56 -10.58
N ARG A 4 4.26 -11.02 -9.40
CA ARG A 4 3.54 -11.27 -8.16
C ARG A 4 3.18 -9.96 -7.48
N LEU A 5 2.07 -9.93 -6.75
CA LEU A 5 1.60 -8.80 -5.97
C LEU A 5 1.24 -9.24 -4.55
N ALA A 6 1.72 -8.54 -3.54
CA ALA A 6 1.18 -8.66 -2.18
C ALA A 6 0.21 -7.51 -1.89
N ILE A 7 -0.97 -7.80 -1.36
CA ILE A 7 -1.94 -6.81 -0.90
C ILE A 7 -2.08 -6.93 0.60
N TYR A 8 -1.73 -5.87 1.33
CA TYR A 8 -1.86 -5.78 2.77
C TYR A 8 -3.12 -5.01 3.17
N HIS A 9 -4.05 -5.72 3.83
CA HIS A 9 -5.31 -5.19 4.34
C HIS A 9 -5.52 -5.63 5.80
N PRO A 10 -5.16 -4.79 6.79
CA PRO A 10 -5.11 -5.17 8.21
C PRO A 10 -6.40 -5.76 8.77
N SER A 11 -7.57 -5.27 8.35
CA SER A 11 -8.88 -5.73 8.84
C SER A 11 -9.20 -7.17 8.42
N GLY A 12 -8.60 -7.65 7.32
CA GLY A 12 -8.91 -8.96 6.73
C GLY A 12 -10.32 -9.04 6.15
N GLN A 13 -11.05 -7.93 6.09
CA GLN A 13 -12.41 -7.88 5.56
C GLN A 13 -12.35 -7.48 4.09
N PHE A 14 -12.83 -8.38 3.22
CA PHE A 14 -12.87 -8.15 1.77
C PHE A 14 -14.30 -8.13 1.23
N ASN A 15 -15.23 -7.68 2.06
CA ASN A 15 -16.62 -7.45 1.71
C ASN A 15 -17.00 -6.03 2.15
N LEU A 16 -18.04 -5.47 1.52
CA LEU A 16 -18.59 -4.20 1.99
C LEU A 16 -19.32 -4.43 3.30
N VAL A 17 -19.02 -3.58 4.28
CA VAL A 17 -19.78 -3.50 5.53
C VAL A 17 -21.10 -2.76 5.30
N ASN A 18 -22.03 -2.87 6.25
CA ASN A 18 -23.23 -2.04 6.25
C ASN A 18 -22.84 -0.56 6.31
N ASN A 19 -23.37 0.25 5.39
CA ASN A 19 -23.02 1.66 5.22
C ASN A 19 -21.50 1.89 5.00
N PRO A 20 -20.94 1.41 3.87
CA PRO A 20 -19.51 1.50 3.61
C PRO A 20 -19.07 2.94 3.39
N PHE A 21 -17.86 3.28 3.84
CA PHE A 21 -17.23 4.54 3.47
C PHE A 21 -16.57 4.41 2.09
N GLY A 22 -16.30 5.54 1.43
CA GLY A 22 -15.65 5.54 0.11
C GLY A 22 -14.33 4.76 0.07
N LYS A 23 -13.56 4.76 1.17
CA LYS A 23 -12.32 3.97 1.29
C LYS A 23 -12.54 2.46 1.20
N ASP A 24 -13.70 1.97 1.66
CA ASP A 24 -14.01 0.54 1.71
C ASP A 24 -14.33 0.04 0.30
N VAL A 25 -15.15 0.80 -0.42
CA VAL A 25 -15.48 0.52 -1.83
C VAL A 25 -14.24 0.63 -2.71
N ALA A 26 -13.47 1.71 -2.58
CA ALA A 26 -12.27 1.93 -3.40
C ALA A 26 -11.20 0.84 -3.21
N ASN A 27 -10.97 0.40 -1.96
CA ASN A 27 -10.05 -0.71 -1.71
C ASN A 27 -10.56 -2.02 -2.31
N LEU A 28 -11.82 -2.37 -2.04
CA LEU A 28 -12.40 -3.63 -2.51
C LEU A 28 -12.36 -3.73 -4.04
N GLU A 29 -12.83 -2.70 -4.73
CA GLU A 29 -12.91 -2.70 -6.19
C GLU A 29 -11.51 -2.64 -6.83
N LEU A 30 -10.54 -1.93 -6.23
CA LEU A 30 -9.16 -1.97 -6.69
C LEU A 30 -8.55 -3.38 -6.54
N PHE A 31 -8.76 -4.04 -5.40
CA PHE A 31 -8.21 -5.37 -5.16
C PHE A 31 -8.83 -6.40 -6.11
N ARG A 32 -10.14 -6.31 -6.38
CA ARG A 32 -10.83 -7.09 -7.41
C ARG A 32 -10.21 -6.86 -8.79
N ALA A 33 -10.08 -5.58 -9.19
CA ALA A 33 -9.53 -5.22 -10.49
C ALA A 33 -8.09 -5.69 -10.68
N LEU A 34 -7.21 -5.53 -9.68
CA LEU A 34 -5.83 -6.03 -9.73
C LEU A 34 -5.76 -7.56 -9.82
N SER A 35 -6.65 -8.26 -9.11
CA SER A 35 -6.71 -9.72 -9.14
C SER A 35 -7.23 -10.25 -10.49
N ALA A 36 -8.19 -9.58 -11.10
CA ALA A 36 -8.81 -10.00 -12.34
C ALA A 36 -8.05 -9.53 -13.61
N HIS A 37 -7.46 -8.33 -13.55
CA HIS A 37 -6.96 -7.60 -14.71
C HIS A 37 -5.52 -7.07 -14.54
N GLY A 38 -4.90 -7.21 -13.37
CA GLY A 38 -3.57 -6.66 -13.10
C GLY A 38 -2.41 -7.37 -13.81
N GLY A 39 -2.66 -8.51 -14.46
CA GLY A 39 -1.63 -9.27 -15.18
C GLY A 39 -0.62 -9.98 -14.27
N PHE A 40 -0.93 -10.17 -12.98
CA PHE A 40 -0.08 -10.88 -12.03
C PHE A 40 -0.32 -12.40 -12.10
N ASP A 41 0.76 -13.17 -12.05
CA ASP A 41 0.76 -14.63 -11.91
C ASP A 41 0.46 -15.07 -10.47
N GLN A 42 0.42 -14.15 -9.51
CA GLN A 42 -0.05 -14.44 -8.15
C GLN A 42 -0.41 -13.14 -7.43
N VAL A 43 -1.53 -13.14 -6.72
CA VAL A 43 -1.89 -12.09 -5.77
C VAL A 43 -2.02 -12.71 -4.39
N THR A 44 -1.17 -12.27 -3.46
CA THR A 44 -1.15 -12.74 -2.06
C THR A 44 -1.83 -11.70 -1.18
N PHE A 45 -2.80 -12.14 -0.38
CA PHE A 45 -3.50 -11.28 0.57
C PHE A 45 -2.93 -11.45 1.98
N LEU A 46 -2.57 -10.33 2.58
CA LEU A 46 -1.90 -10.22 3.86
C LEU A 46 -2.79 -9.44 4.83
N SER A 47 -2.94 -9.92 6.05
CA SER A 47 -3.76 -9.27 7.08
C SER A 47 -3.21 -9.50 8.48
N GLN A 48 -3.65 -8.66 9.43
CA GLN A 48 -3.46 -8.89 10.85
C GLN A 48 -4.56 -9.80 11.42
N ALA A 49 -5.77 -9.70 10.88
CA ALA A 49 -6.87 -10.59 11.21
C ALA A 49 -6.74 -11.93 10.46
N SER A 50 -7.29 -12.98 11.05
CA SER A 50 -7.47 -14.24 10.34
C SER A 50 -8.50 -14.05 9.25
N ILE A 51 -8.14 -14.36 8.00
CA ILE A 51 -9.05 -14.33 6.86
C ILE A 51 -9.42 -15.77 6.51
N SER A 52 -10.68 -16.06 6.20
CA SER A 52 -11.07 -17.37 5.65
C SER A 52 -10.93 -17.37 4.13
N ASP A 53 -10.67 -18.55 3.56
CA ASP A 53 -10.51 -18.66 2.11
C ASP A 53 -11.84 -18.41 1.37
N ALA A 54 -12.95 -18.78 2.02
CA ALA A 54 -14.30 -18.51 1.52
C ALA A 54 -14.56 -16.99 1.44
N ASP A 55 -14.18 -16.23 2.46
CA ASP A 55 -14.38 -14.77 2.48
C ASP A 55 -13.56 -14.06 1.40
N LEU A 56 -12.31 -14.49 1.16
CA LEU A 56 -11.52 -13.96 0.06
C LEU A 56 -12.18 -14.26 -1.28
N ARG A 57 -12.64 -15.49 -1.50
CA ARG A 57 -13.23 -15.88 -2.79
C ARG A 57 -14.54 -15.14 -3.08
N GLN A 58 -15.42 -15.08 -2.10
CA GLN A 58 -16.68 -14.36 -2.19
C GLN A 58 -16.45 -12.86 -2.39
N GLY A 59 -15.51 -12.31 -1.62
CA GLY A 59 -15.21 -10.89 -1.61
C GLY A 59 -14.49 -10.40 -2.85
N LEU A 60 -13.52 -11.15 -3.38
CA LEU A 60 -12.58 -10.63 -4.37
C LEU A 60 -12.62 -11.31 -5.73
N LEU A 61 -13.02 -12.58 -5.80
CA LEU A 61 -12.68 -13.40 -6.96
C LEU A 61 -13.87 -13.86 -7.79
N GLY A 62 -15.07 -14.08 -7.23
CA GLY A 62 -16.27 -14.51 -7.97
C GLY A 62 -16.18 -15.89 -8.66
N THR A 63 -15.01 -16.27 -9.19
CA THR A 63 -14.58 -17.57 -9.74
C THR A 63 -13.08 -17.76 -9.51
N PRO A 64 -12.58 -18.99 -9.27
CA PRO A 64 -11.17 -19.22 -8.98
C PRO A 64 -10.33 -19.16 -10.27
N ARG A 65 -9.47 -18.14 -10.40
CA ARG A 65 -8.31 -18.25 -11.31
C ARG A 65 -7.19 -19.05 -10.63
N ARG A 66 -6.28 -19.63 -11.44
CA ARG A 66 -5.19 -20.57 -11.10
C ARG A 66 -4.24 -20.17 -9.95
N HIS A 67 -4.45 -19.02 -9.34
CA HIS A 67 -3.60 -18.44 -8.32
C HIS A 67 -4.20 -18.83 -6.97
N GLY A 68 -3.65 -19.90 -6.39
CA GLY A 68 -4.06 -20.35 -5.07
C GLY A 68 -3.93 -19.22 -4.05
N PRO A 69 -4.93 -19.02 -3.17
CA PRO A 69 -4.78 -18.19 -2.00
C PRO A 69 -3.76 -18.90 -1.11
N ASP A 70 -2.51 -18.44 -1.14
CA ASP A 70 -1.59 -18.82 -0.08
C ASP A 70 -2.00 -17.97 1.13
N GLN A 71 -2.89 -18.56 1.93
CA GLN A 71 -3.48 -17.90 3.07
C GLN A 71 -2.75 -18.32 4.35
N GLN A 72 -2.36 -17.29 5.10
CA GLN A 72 -2.26 -17.21 6.57
C GLN A 72 -0.88 -17.28 7.26
N GLN A 73 -0.89 -16.62 8.43
CA GLN A 73 0.16 -16.27 9.40
C GLN A 73 0.74 -14.86 9.16
N PRO A 74 0.99 -14.07 10.22
CA PRO A 74 1.24 -12.63 10.08
C PRO A 74 2.33 -12.44 9.04
N ALA A 75 2.02 -11.62 8.04
CA ALA A 75 2.81 -11.45 6.83
C ALA A 75 4.29 -11.32 7.18
N GLY A 76 5.01 -12.44 7.05
CA GLY A 76 6.44 -12.43 7.21
C GLY A 76 7.01 -11.57 6.09
N PRO A 77 7.90 -10.62 6.38
CA PRO A 77 8.48 -9.75 5.35
C PRO A 77 9.18 -10.53 4.21
N GLY A 78 9.50 -11.82 4.40
CA GLY A 78 9.99 -12.72 3.35
C GLY A 78 8.95 -13.07 2.27
N VAL A 79 7.66 -13.20 2.60
CA VAL A 79 6.60 -13.44 1.59
C VAL A 79 6.45 -12.22 0.71
N VAL A 80 6.49 -11.03 1.31
CA VAL A 80 6.41 -9.76 0.58
C VAL A 80 7.61 -9.57 -0.35
N ALA A 81 8.81 -9.93 0.11
CA ALA A 81 10.03 -9.87 -0.70
C ALA A 81 9.94 -10.76 -1.95
N GLN A 82 9.30 -11.94 -1.86
CA GLN A 82 9.07 -12.81 -3.03
C GLN A 82 8.09 -12.21 -4.05
N SER A 83 7.18 -11.34 -3.61
CA SER A 83 6.28 -10.62 -4.50
C SER A 83 6.96 -9.45 -5.21
N GLY A 84 8.02 -8.88 -4.61
CA GLY A 84 8.73 -7.71 -5.14
C GLY A 84 7.95 -6.39 -5.02
N VAL A 85 6.65 -6.43 -4.73
CA VAL A 85 5.81 -5.25 -4.47
C VAL A 85 4.70 -5.56 -3.46
N MET A 86 4.41 -4.58 -2.60
CA MET A 86 3.31 -4.61 -1.64
C MET A 86 2.39 -3.39 -1.80
N LEU A 87 1.11 -3.62 -2.04
CA LEU A 87 0.06 -2.59 -1.99
C LEU A 87 -0.59 -2.56 -0.60
N ARG A 88 -0.68 -1.40 0.01
CA ARG A 88 -1.52 -1.13 1.19
C ARG A 88 -2.73 -0.29 0.76
N GLY A 89 -3.91 -0.68 1.23
CA GLY A 89 -5.16 0.06 1.02
C GLY A 89 -5.29 1.36 1.82
N THR A 90 -4.19 2.05 2.09
CA THR A 90 -4.11 3.37 2.76
C THR A 90 -2.82 4.08 2.32
N PRO A 91 -2.70 5.41 2.46
CA PRO A 91 -1.50 6.12 2.02
C PRO A 91 -0.38 6.12 3.07
N ALA A 92 -0.62 5.58 4.27
CA ALA A 92 0.39 5.47 5.32
C ALA A 92 1.42 4.38 4.98
N LEU A 93 2.66 4.78 4.64
CA LEU A 93 3.75 3.86 4.30
C LEU A 93 4.86 3.79 5.35
N SER A 94 4.87 4.67 6.35
CA SER A 94 5.99 4.83 7.29
C SER A 94 6.30 3.56 8.08
N ASP A 95 5.32 3.01 8.80
CA ASP A 95 5.41 1.78 9.59
C ASP A 95 5.92 0.59 8.75
N ILE A 96 5.33 0.37 7.57
CA ILE A 96 5.71 -0.75 6.70
C ILE A 96 7.06 -0.55 6.01
N SER A 97 7.51 0.70 5.83
CA SER A 97 8.87 0.98 5.34
C SER A 97 9.94 0.66 6.39
N TRP A 98 9.69 0.97 7.66
CA TRP A 98 10.57 0.57 8.76
C TRP A 98 10.61 -0.94 8.95
N LEU A 99 9.45 -1.60 8.82
CA LEU A 99 9.37 -3.06 8.87
C LEU A 99 10.19 -3.69 7.73
N ARG A 100 10.02 -3.22 6.48
CA ARG A 100 10.82 -3.64 5.32
C ARG A 100 12.32 -3.54 5.63
N ARG A 101 12.77 -2.36 6.04
CA ARG A 101 14.18 -2.08 6.34
C ARG A 101 14.74 -3.07 7.36
N ARG A 102 14.06 -3.24 8.49
CA ARG A 102 14.54 -4.06 9.62
C ARG A 102 14.57 -5.53 9.29
N ALA A 103 13.63 -6.02 8.48
CA ALA A 103 13.45 -7.44 8.34
C ALA A 103 14.10 -8.04 7.09
N VAL A 104 14.12 -7.30 5.97
CA VAL A 104 14.63 -7.79 4.67
C VAL A 104 15.47 -6.75 3.90
N GLY A 105 15.59 -5.53 4.43
CA GLY A 105 16.34 -4.44 3.80
C GLY A 105 15.55 -3.62 2.78
N ASP A 106 16.00 -2.39 2.54
CA ASP A 106 15.27 -1.38 1.75
C ASP A 106 14.99 -1.81 0.30
N ARG A 107 15.83 -2.69 -0.27
CA ARG A 107 15.77 -3.11 -1.68
C ARG A 107 14.96 -4.40 -1.91
N ALA A 108 14.37 -4.98 -0.87
CA ALA A 108 13.68 -6.26 -0.99
C ALA A 108 12.39 -6.19 -1.82
N TYR A 109 11.64 -5.10 -1.71
CA TYR A 109 10.39 -4.87 -2.45
C TYR A 109 9.96 -3.41 -2.45
N SER A 110 9.13 -3.04 -3.42
CA SER A 110 8.47 -1.73 -3.50
C SER A 110 7.23 -1.63 -2.62
N LEU A 111 6.98 -0.45 -2.06
CA LEU A 111 5.76 -0.13 -1.34
C LEU A 111 4.83 0.71 -2.21
N MET A 112 3.56 0.35 -2.23
CA MET A 112 2.50 1.13 -2.85
C MET A 112 1.41 1.42 -1.82
N GLY A 113 0.92 2.64 -1.77
CA GLY A 113 -0.25 3.03 -0.99
C GLY A 113 -1.39 3.51 -1.89
N LEU A 114 -2.59 3.63 -1.34
CA LEU A 114 -3.74 4.22 -2.02
C LEU A 114 -4.26 5.43 -1.24
N VAL A 115 -4.44 6.56 -1.92
CA VAL A 115 -5.00 7.78 -1.35
C VAL A 115 -6.51 7.85 -1.61
N HIS A 116 -7.33 7.80 -0.56
CA HIS A 116 -8.80 7.91 -0.67
C HIS A 116 -9.32 9.32 -0.43
N THR A 117 -8.59 10.12 0.35
CA THR A 117 -8.98 11.48 0.74
C THR A 117 -7.78 12.25 1.28
N LEU A 118 -7.83 13.58 1.15
CA LEU A 118 -6.88 14.52 1.76
C LEU A 118 -7.53 15.38 2.85
N ALA A 119 -8.85 15.26 3.06
CA ALA A 119 -9.59 16.20 3.91
C ALA A 119 -9.17 16.12 5.40
N PRO A 120 -9.04 14.93 6.02
CA PRO A 120 -8.69 14.85 7.44
C PRO A 120 -7.24 15.28 7.71
N PRO A 121 -7.00 16.21 8.65
CA PRO A 121 -5.64 16.62 9.01
C PRO A 121 -4.75 15.46 9.50
N ALA A 122 -5.34 14.51 10.25
CA ALA A 122 -4.64 13.32 10.72
C ALA A 122 -4.05 12.50 9.58
N LEU A 123 -4.82 12.27 8.50
CA LEU A 123 -4.31 11.53 7.33
C LEU A 123 -3.17 12.28 6.63
N ARG A 124 -3.24 13.62 6.54
CA ARG A 124 -2.15 14.43 5.98
C ARG A 124 -0.88 14.34 6.83
N ALA A 125 -1.02 14.38 8.16
CA ALA A 125 0.09 14.18 9.09
C ALA A 125 0.69 12.77 8.94
N ASP A 126 -0.14 11.73 8.88
CA ASP A 126 0.31 10.35 8.67
C ASP A 126 1.08 10.20 7.35
N MET A 127 0.59 10.79 6.26
CA MET A 127 1.29 10.77 4.97
C MET A 127 2.63 11.51 5.07
N ALA A 128 2.68 12.68 5.73
CA ALA A 128 3.90 13.46 5.87
C ALA A 128 5.04 12.72 6.60
N THR A 129 4.72 11.75 7.47
CA THR A 129 5.74 10.90 8.11
C THR A 129 6.60 10.12 7.11
N ALA A 130 6.13 9.93 5.87
CA ALA A 130 6.89 9.31 4.79
C ALA A 130 8.23 10.02 4.55
N VAL A 131 8.27 11.36 4.71
CA VAL A 131 9.47 12.17 4.52
C VAL A 131 10.59 11.76 5.48
N THR A 132 10.29 11.38 6.72
CA THR A 132 11.33 10.98 7.69
C THR A 132 11.51 9.47 7.79
N SER A 133 10.81 8.72 6.94
CA SER A 133 10.80 7.26 6.92
C SER A 133 11.72 6.70 5.84
N PRO A 134 12.12 5.42 5.90
CA PRO A 134 13.00 4.79 4.92
C PRO A 134 12.29 4.45 3.60
N ILE A 135 11.54 5.41 3.08
CA ILE A 135 10.91 5.37 1.77
C ILE A 135 12.00 5.48 0.69
N GLN A 136 11.79 4.76 -0.39
CA GLN A 136 12.71 4.71 -1.52
C GLN A 136 12.11 5.42 -2.74
N PRO A 137 12.93 5.93 -3.67
CA PRO A 137 12.43 6.65 -4.86
C PRO A 137 11.51 5.83 -5.77
N TRP A 138 11.50 4.50 -5.64
CA TRP A 138 10.63 3.59 -6.38
C TRP A 138 9.34 3.21 -5.63
N ASP A 139 9.18 3.64 -4.37
CA ASP A 139 7.93 3.51 -3.65
C ASP A 139 6.92 4.54 -4.19
N ALA A 140 5.62 4.22 -4.10
CA ALA A 140 4.59 5.01 -4.76
C ALA A 140 3.29 5.15 -3.96
N LEU A 141 2.54 6.21 -4.27
CA LEU A 141 1.15 6.38 -3.86
C LEU A 141 0.28 6.42 -5.11
N ILE A 142 -0.78 5.63 -5.13
CA ILE A 142 -1.83 5.71 -6.14
C ILE A 142 -2.70 6.92 -5.78
N CYS A 143 -2.77 7.87 -6.71
CA CYS A 143 -3.47 9.12 -6.54
C CYS A 143 -4.69 9.17 -7.45
N THR A 144 -5.85 9.46 -6.86
CA THR A 144 -7.15 9.33 -7.56
C THR A 144 -7.43 10.45 -8.55
N SER A 145 -6.62 11.52 -8.57
CA SER A 145 -6.67 12.59 -9.56
C SER A 145 -5.36 13.39 -9.62
N PRO A 146 -5.11 14.14 -10.71
CA PRO A 146 -4.00 15.09 -10.78
C PRO A 146 -4.02 16.14 -9.65
N SER A 147 -5.19 16.60 -9.23
CA SER A 147 -5.30 17.56 -8.13
C SER A 147 -4.86 16.98 -6.79
N VAL A 148 -5.15 15.70 -6.53
CA VAL A 148 -4.63 14.97 -5.35
C VAL A 148 -3.11 14.83 -5.46
N GLN A 149 -2.60 14.55 -6.66
CA GLN A 149 -1.17 14.44 -6.91
C GLN A 149 -0.41 15.73 -6.65
N ASP A 150 -0.90 16.84 -7.20
CA ASP A 150 -0.29 18.16 -6.99
C ASP A 150 -0.31 18.55 -5.51
N ALA A 151 -1.42 18.30 -4.80
CA ALA A 151 -1.54 18.59 -3.39
C ALA A 151 -0.57 17.77 -2.52
N LEU A 152 -0.37 16.48 -2.85
CA LEU A 152 0.58 15.63 -2.13
C LEU A 152 2.03 16.01 -2.42
N ASN A 153 2.38 16.33 -3.67
CA ASN A 153 3.71 16.79 -4.02
C ASN A 153 4.05 18.08 -3.27
N GLN A 154 3.16 19.07 -3.28
CA GLN A 154 3.32 20.31 -2.52
C GLN A 154 3.47 20.05 -1.02
N MET A 155 2.67 19.13 -0.47
CA MET A 155 2.79 18.72 0.93
C MET A 155 4.17 18.13 1.20
N PHE A 156 4.63 17.13 0.44
CA PHE A 156 5.93 16.50 0.68
C PHE A 156 7.10 17.47 0.51
N ASP A 157 7.04 18.40 -0.43
CA ASP A 157 8.05 19.44 -0.59
C ASP A 157 8.11 20.36 0.64
N ALA A 158 6.96 20.80 1.15
CA ALA A 158 6.89 21.62 2.35
C ALA A 158 7.42 20.88 3.59
N TRP A 159 7.06 19.61 3.78
CA TRP A 159 7.54 18.80 4.90
C TRP A 159 9.02 18.44 4.80
N SER A 160 9.53 18.27 3.58
CA SER A 160 10.96 17.97 3.35
C SER A 160 11.87 19.08 3.86
N GLY A 161 11.43 20.34 3.82
CA GLY A 161 12.19 21.47 4.40
C GLY A 161 12.47 21.34 5.90
N PHE A 162 11.69 20.56 6.64
CA PHE A 162 11.87 20.32 8.07
C PHE A 162 12.68 19.05 8.38
N SER A 163 13.12 18.29 7.37
CA SER A 163 13.87 17.05 7.57
C SER A 163 15.35 17.32 7.94
N PRO A 164 16.00 16.51 8.79
CA PRO A 164 17.44 16.58 9.05
C PRO A 164 18.31 16.41 7.79
N THR A 165 17.79 15.81 6.72
CA THR A 165 18.50 15.73 5.42
C THR A 165 18.47 17.05 4.66
N ALA A 166 17.45 17.88 4.86
CA ALA A 166 17.34 19.18 4.22
C ALA A 166 18.36 20.18 4.79
N SER A 167 18.67 20.10 6.10
CA SER A 167 19.79 20.87 6.68
C SER A 167 21.16 20.45 6.13
N ALA A 168 21.25 19.26 5.54
CA ALA A 168 22.42 18.77 4.82
C ALA A 168 22.35 18.99 3.29
N GLY A 169 21.41 19.81 2.80
CA GLY A 169 21.27 20.15 1.38
C GLY A 169 20.80 19.01 0.47
N ARG A 170 20.30 17.90 1.04
CA ARG A 170 19.80 16.75 0.27
C ARG A 170 18.28 16.70 0.29
N ARG A 171 17.68 16.46 -0.88
CA ARG A 171 16.25 16.18 -0.98
C ARG A 171 15.93 14.85 -0.29
N THR A 172 14.92 14.87 0.56
CA THR A 172 14.47 13.69 1.26
C THR A 172 13.65 12.82 0.32
N PRO A 173 13.87 11.48 0.28
CA PRO A 173 13.02 10.61 -0.52
C PRO A 173 11.57 10.68 -0.06
N SER A 174 10.66 10.84 -1.01
CA SER A 174 9.22 10.74 -0.81
C SER A 174 8.65 9.74 -1.82
N PRO A 175 7.49 9.11 -1.53
CA PRO A 175 6.90 8.19 -2.48
C PRO A 175 6.42 8.96 -3.70
N THR A 176 6.61 8.38 -4.88
CA THR A 176 6.10 8.97 -6.12
C THR A 176 4.59 8.81 -6.20
N CYS A 177 3.86 9.92 -6.22
CA CYS A 177 2.43 9.89 -6.43
C CYS A 177 2.15 9.77 -7.93
N ARG A 178 1.40 8.74 -8.35
CA ARG A 178 1.11 8.40 -9.75
C ARG A 178 -0.36 8.09 -9.97
#